data_AF-A0A2W6W766-F1
#
_entry.id   AF-A0A2W6W766-F1
#
_cell.length_a   1.000
_cell.length_b   1.000
_cell.length_c   1.000
_cell.angle_alpha   90.00
_cell.angle_beta   90.00
_cell.angle_gamma   90.00
#
_symmetry.space_group_name_H-M   'P 1'
#
loop_
_entity.id
_entity.type
_entity.pdbx_description
1 polymer ?
#
loop_
_entity_poly.entity_id
_entity_poly.type
_entity_poly.pdbx_seq_one_letter_code
_entity_poly.pdbx_strand_id
1 'polypeptide(L)'
;MTATAMTCAGGNEIAVAVLPPLAGPDMVDEMNHRIANSLQLLCAMVSADARQVGDPVALATLEMAQRRIGAIARVHRQLYQAQGFGRVRLATYLRELGCDLEDSFGHARTDRHILVEAGDVAVSPEDASLLGVLVCELVGNACKYAYASDARGNVHVRLTPAERGGYRLEVEDRGLGRDGMTVRGTQFGTRLIESIADRLGAVYAWEDARPGTRFVLVGRGA
;
A
#
# COMPACT_ATOMS: atom_id res chain seq x y z
N MET A 1 -35.50 -44.98 -11.47
CA MET A 1 -35.07 -45.76 -10.28
C MET A 1 -34.93 -44.78 -9.13
N THR A 2 -35.64 -45.07 -8.06
CA THR A 2 -35.88 -44.26 -6.85
C THR A 2 -34.61 -43.82 -6.13
N ALA A 3 -34.50 -42.53 -5.82
CA ALA A 3 -33.53 -42.01 -4.85
C ALA A 3 -34.29 -41.56 -3.59
N THR A 4 -34.11 -42.33 -2.53
CA THR A 4 -34.63 -42.15 -1.18
C THR A 4 -34.08 -40.86 -0.55
N ALA A 5 -34.97 -40.01 -0.03
CA ALA A 5 -34.60 -38.92 0.85
C ALA A 5 -34.27 -39.48 2.24
N MET A 6 -33.08 -39.15 2.75
CA MET A 6 -32.70 -39.38 4.14
C MET A 6 -32.15 -38.06 4.68
N THR A 7 -32.93 -37.45 5.56
CA THR A 7 -32.60 -36.22 6.28
C THR A 7 -31.79 -36.58 7.52
N CYS A 8 -30.65 -35.92 7.74
CA CYS A 8 -30.08 -35.75 9.08
C CYS A 8 -29.33 -34.40 9.19
N ALA A 9 -29.90 -33.57 10.05
CA ALA A 9 -29.39 -32.44 10.83
C ALA A 9 -27.95 -31.92 10.63
N GLY A 10 -27.86 -30.59 10.49
CA GLY A 10 -27.02 -29.79 11.38
C GLY A 10 -25.55 -29.65 11.01
N GLY A 11 -25.26 -28.98 9.90
CA GLY A 11 -23.95 -28.43 9.59
C GLY A 11 -24.12 -27.20 8.72
N ASN A 12 -23.71 -26.03 9.22
CA ASN A 12 -23.62 -24.82 8.41
C ASN A 12 -22.41 -24.96 7.47
N GLU A 13 -22.54 -25.80 6.44
CA GLU A 13 -21.57 -25.87 5.36
C GLU A 13 -21.70 -24.58 4.54
N ILE A 14 -20.72 -23.69 4.70
CA ILE A 14 -20.48 -22.62 3.74
C ILE A 14 -20.04 -23.32 2.45
N ALA A 15 -21.00 -23.60 1.56
CA ALA A 15 -20.72 -24.10 0.23
C ALA A 15 -19.92 -23.05 -0.53
N VAL A 16 -18.59 -23.19 -0.55
CA VAL A 16 -17.74 -22.46 -1.48
C VAL A 16 -17.98 -23.09 -2.85
N ALA A 17 -18.87 -22.47 -3.62
CA ALA A 17 -19.13 -22.88 -4.99
C ALA A 17 -17.84 -22.73 -5.81
N VAL A 18 -17.18 -23.85 -6.08
CA VAL A 18 -16.08 -23.90 -7.06
C VAL A 18 -16.74 -23.84 -8.44
N LEU A 19 -16.76 -22.64 -9.03
CA LEU A 19 -17.22 -22.45 -10.40
C LEU A 19 -16.34 -23.28 -11.37
N PRO A 20 -16.93 -24.01 -12.32
CA PRO A 20 -16.17 -24.77 -13.31
C PRO A 20 -15.33 -23.82 -14.18
N PRO A 21 -14.17 -24.26 -14.69
CA PRO A 21 -13.32 -23.42 -15.51
C PRO A 21 -13.98 -23.14 -16.87
N LEU A 22 -14.25 -21.86 -17.15
CA LEU A 22 -14.63 -21.39 -18.48
C LEU A 22 -13.35 -21.30 -19.31
N ALA A 23 -13.15 -22.25 -20.23
CA ALA A 23 -12.04 -22.22 -21.17
C ALA A 23 -12.37 -21.27 -22.34
N GLY A 24 -11.62 -20.17 -22.47
CA GLY A 24 -11.72 -19.16 -23.53
C GLY A 24 -10.50 -18.23 -23.56
N PRO A 25 -10.36 -17.33 -24.56
CA PRO A 25 -9.16 -16.52 -24.83
C PRO A 25 -8.73 -15.54 -23.71
N ASP A 26 -9.46 -15.51 -22.60
CA ASP A 26 -9.31 -14.59 -21.48
C ASP A 26 -8.67 -15.27 -20.25
N MET A 27 -7.84 -16.29 -20.43
CA MET A 27 -7.27 -17.05 -19.29
C MET A 27 -6.39 -16.16 -18.39
N VAL A 28 -5.72 -15.17 -18.98
CA VAL A 28 -4.95 -14.16 -18.24
C VAL A 28 -5.90 -13.22 -17.50
N ASP A 29 -6.93 -12.71 -18.17
CA ASP A 29 -7.91 -11.81 -17.56
C ASP A 29 -8.74 -12.48 -16.45
N GLU A 30 -9.06 -13.75 -16.58
CA GLU A 30 -9.72 -14.56 -15.54
C GLU A 30 -8.80 -14.79 -14.35
N MET A 31 -7.52 -15.11 -14.58
CA MET A 31 -6.53 -15.21 -13.49
C MET A 31 -6.39 -13.86 -12.77
N ASN A 32 -6.32 -12.77 -13.51
CA ASN A 32 -6.21 -11.43 -12.95
C ASN A 32 -7.45 -11.03 -12.16
N HIS A 33 -8.62 -11.36 -12.68
CA HIS A 33 -9.88 -11.17 -11.98
C HIS A 33 -9.90 -11.96 -10.66
N ARG A 34 -9.41 -13.21 -10.66
CA ARG A 34 -9.29 -14.02 -9.43
C ARG A 34 -8.30 -13.45 -8.44
N ILE A 35 -7.15 -12.93 -8.88
CA ILE A 35 -6.19 -12.27 -8.00
C ILE A 35 -6.80 -11.00 -7.40
N ALA A 36 -7.46 -10.18 -8.22
CA ALA A 36 -8.15 -8.98 -7.75
C ALA A 36 -9.24 -9.33 -6.72
N ASN A 37 -10.04 -10.37 -6.97
CA ASN A 37 -11.05 -10.86 -6.03
C ASN A 37 -10.43 -11.37 -4.73
N SER A 38 -9.29 -12.07 -4.82
CA SER A 38 -8.58 -12.59 -3.65
C SER A 38 -8.03 -11.46 -2.78
N LEU A 39 -7.45 -10.42 -3.39
CA LEU A 39 -6.97 -9.24 -2.67
C LEU A 39 -8.12 -8.45 -2.06
N GLN A 40 -9.26 -8.34 -2.74
CA GLN A 40 -10.48 -7.73 -2.18
C GLN A 40 -11.02 -8.52 -0.98
N LEU A 41 -11.07 -9.84 -1.08
CA LEU A 41 -11.50 -10.70 0.03
C LEU A 41 -10.56 -10.56 1.23
N LEU A 42 -9.24 -10.58 1.01
CA LEU A 42 -8.25 -10.36 2.07
C LEU A 42 -8.44 -8.99 2.73
N CYS A 43 -8.65 -7.92 1.95
CA CYS A 43 -8.99 -6.60 2.51
C CYS A 43 -10.26 -6.66 3.37
N ALA A 44 -11.32 -7.30 2.88
CA ALA A 44 -12.60 -7.41 3.61
C ALA A 44 -12.46 -8.18 4.92
N MET A 45 -11.65 -9.25 4.94
CA MET A 45 -11.34 -10.01 6.15
C MET A 45 -10.60 -9.15 7.17
N VAL A 46 -9.52 -8.48 6.75
CA VAL A 46 -8.74 -7.60 7.64
C VAL A 46 -9.61 -6.45 8.19
N SER A 47 -10.50 -5.88 7.37
CA SER A 47 -11.46 -4.88 7.83
C SER A 47 -12.47 -5.42 8.84
N ALA A 48 -12.91 -6.67 8.68
CA ALA A 48 -13.82 -7.31 9.62
C ALA A 48 -13.14 -7.52 10.99
N ASP A 49 -11.90 -8.03 10.99
CA ASP A 49 -11.10 -8.22 12.20
C ASP A 49 -10.81 -6.88 12.90
N ALA A 50 -10.50 -5.83 12.11
CA ALA A 50 -10.27 -4.48 12.63
C ALA A 50 -11.49 -3.94 13.40
N ARG A 51 -12.72 -4.20 12.92
CA ARG A 51 -13.93 -3.73 13.62
C ARG A 51 -14.19 -4.43 14.97
N GLN A 52 -13.57 -5.59 15.20
CA GLN A 52 -13.80 -6.40 16.40
C GLN A 52 -12.70 -6.21 17.45
N VAL A 53 -11.58 -5.57 17.10
CA VAL A 53 -10.45 -5.41 18.01
C VAL A 53 -10.64 -4.20 18.92
N GLY A 54 -10.53 -4.43 20.24
CA GLY A 54 -10.62 -3.36 21.23
C GLY A 54 -9.30 -2.65 21.52
N ASP A 55 -8.17 -3.29 21.19
CA ASP A 55 -6.84 -2.72 21.38
C ASP A 55 -6.51 -1.71 20.26
N PRO A 56 -6.29 -0.41 20.59
CA PRO A 56 -5.95 0.60 19.60
C PRO A 56 -4.65 0.30 18.83
N VAL A 57 -3.69 -0.40 19.45
CA VAL A 57 -2.41 -0.74 18.80
C VAL A 57 -2.62 -1.83 17.74
N ALA A 58 -3.38 -2.87 18.09
CA ALA A 58 -3.79 -3.90 17.15
C ALA A 58 -4.65 -3.34 16.00
N LEU A 59 -5.61 -2.45 16.30
CA LEU A 59 -6.41 -1.76 15.27
C LEU A 59 -5.53 -1.02 14.27
N ALA A 60 -4.62 -0.18 14.76
CA ALA A 60 -3.72 0.60 13.92
C ALA A 60 -2.78 -0.26 13.06
N THR A 61 -2.49 -1.49 13.51
CA THR A 61 -1.70 -2.49 12.79
C THR A 61 -2.50 -3.13 11.66
N LEU A 62 -3.75 -3.54 11.92
CA LEU A 62 -4.66 -4.10 10.92
C LEU A 62 -4.99 -3.09 9.82
N GLU A 63 -5.28 -1.84 10.19
CA GLU A 63 -5.50 -0.77 9.22
C GLU A 63 -4.26 -0.54 8.33
N MET A 64 -3.05 -0.68 8.89
CA MET A 64 -1.83 -0.58 8.10
C MET A 64 -1.68 -1.76 7.14
N ALA A 65 -1.96 -2.97 7.59
CA ALA A 65 -1.97 -4.15 6.72
C ALA A 65 -2.96 -3.97 5.56
N GLN A 66 -4.16 -3.48 5.83
CA GLN A 66 -5.18 -3.20 4.80
C GLN A 66 -4.66 -2.20 3.75
N ARG A 67 -4.01 -1.11 4.17
CA ARG A 67 -3.42 -0.12 3.25
C ARG A 67 -2.35 -0.73 2.34
N ARG A 68 -1.49 -1.61 2.88
CA ARG A 68 -0.47 -2.32 2.09
C ARG A 68 -1.10 -3.26 1.06
N ILE A 69 -2.12 -4.03 1.44
CA ILE A 69 -2.86 -4.90 0.52
C ILE A 69 -3.55 -4.07 -0.57
N GLY A 70 -4.14 -2.93 -0.21
CA GLY A 70 -4.72 -1.97 -1.16
C GLY A 70 -3.71 -1.46 -2.18
N ALA A 71 -2.51 -1.08 -1.74
CA ALA A 71 -1.42 -0.65 -2.62
C ALA A 71 -1.01 -1.73 -3.63
N ILE A 72 -0.93 -2.99 -3.20
CA ILE A 72 -0.63 -4.14 -4.08
C ILE A 72 -1.78 -4.38 -5.08
N ALA A 73 -3.03 -4.33 -4.61
CA ALA A 73 -4.20 -4.50 -5.46
C ALA A 73 -4.31 -3.43 -6.55
N ARG A 74 -3.86 -2.20 -6.27
CA ARG A 74 -3.79 -1.11 -7.27
C ARG A 74 -2.83 -1.42 -8.39
N VAL A 75 -1.60 -1.82 -8.06
CA VAL A 75 -0.60 -2.19 -9.07
C VAL A 75 -1.15 -3.30 -9.96
N HIS A 76 -1.75 -4.32 -9.34
CA HIS A 76 -2.38 -5.41 -10.06
C HIS A 76 -3.46 -4.91 -11.04
N ARG A 77 -4.34 -3.99 -10.64
CA ARG A 77 -5.34 -3.41 -11.55
C ARG A 77 -4.71 -2.60 -12.68
N GLN A 78 -3.74 -1.73 -12.37
CA GLN A 78 -3.14 -0.81 -13.35
C GLN A 78 -2.36 -1.56 -14.44
N LEU A 79 -1.75 -2.69 -14.09
CA LEU A 79 -1.07 -3.58 -15.03
C LEU A 79 -1.96 -4.15 -16.12
N TYR A 80 -3.18 -4.54 -15.76
CA TYR A 80 -4.06 -5.26 -16.66
C TYR A 80 -5.12 -4.36 -17.30
N GLN A 81 -5.39 -3.18 -16.72
CA GLN A 81 -6.16 -2.13 -17.38
C GLN A 81 -5.37 -1.41 -18.49
N ALA A 82 -4.05 -1.29 -18.33
CA ALA A 82 -3.18 -0.89 -19.42
C ALA A 82 -3.01 -2.10 -20.36
N GLN A 83 -3.70 -2.13 -21.50
CA GLN A 83 -3.60 -3.20 -22.51
C GLN A 83 -2.20 -3.36 -23.16
N GLY A 84 -1.14 -2.84 -22.52
CA GLY A 84 0.25 -2.90 -22.96
C GLY A 84 1.11 -3.50 -21.86
N PHE A 85 1.67 -4.67 -22.13
CA PHE A 85 2.56 -5.39 -21.25
C PHE A 85 3.75 -4.53 -20.79
N GLY A 86 3.94 -4.43 -19.48
CA GLY A 86 5.29 -4.54 -18.91
C GLY A 86 5.71 -3.51 -17.88
N ARG A 87 5.07 -2.33 -17.76
CA ARG A 87 5.51 -1.29 -16.81
C ARG A 87 4.38 -0.47 -16.20
N VAL A 88 4.57 -0.08 -14.95
CA VAL A 88 3.64 0.77 -14.19
C VAL A 88 4.17 2.21 -14.20
N ARG A 89 3.34 3.15 -14.66
CA ARG A 89 3.64 4.59 -14.53
C ARG A 89 3.45 5.02 -13.07
N LEU A 90 4.57 5.25 -12.38
CA LEU A 90 4.56 5.60 -10.95
C LEU A 90 3.87 6.93 -10.69
N ALA A 91 3.88 7.86 -11.64
CA ALA A 91 3.21 9.15 -11.48
C ALA A 91 1.69 9.01 -11.32
N THR A 92 1.05 8.13 -12.08
CA THR A 92 -0.38 7.84 -11.94
C THR A 92 -0.62 7.06 -10.65
N TYR A 93 0.19 6.02 -10.44
CA TYR A 93 0.08 5.13 -9.28
C TYR A 93 0.18 5.87 -7.94
N LEU A 94 1.22 6.69 -7.75
CA LEU A 94 1.46 7.39 -6.49
C LEU A 94 0.41 8.48 -6.23
N ARG A 95 -0.14 9.12 -7.26
CA ARG A 95 -1.23 10.10 -7.08
C ARG A 95 -2.48 9.42 -6.55
N GLU A 96 -2.87 8.31 -7.15
CA GLU A 96 -4.02 7.53 -6.68
C GLU A 96 -3.80 6.96 -5.28
N LEU A 97 -2.59 6.46 -4.99
CA LEU A 97 -2.23 6.01 -3.65
C LEU A 97 -2.28 7.16 -2.64
N GLY A 98 -1.82 8.35 -3.03
CA GLY A 98 -1.88 9.56 -2.21
C GLY A 98 -3.32 9.92 -1.83
N CYS A 99 -4.26 9.86 -2.78
CA CYS A 99 -5.68 10.08 -2.50
C CYS A 99 -6.24 9.09 -1.47
N ASP A 100 -5.92 7.79 -1.59
CA ASP A 100 -6.38 6.80 -0.61
C ASP A 100 -5.83 7.04 0.78
N LEU A 101 -4.55 7.41 0.86
CA LEU A 101 -3.88 7.70 2.11
C LEU A 101 -4.46 8.99 2.71
N GLU A 102 -4.81 9.97 1.89
CA GLU A 102 -5.50 11.19 2.31
C GLU A 102 -6.87 10.86 2.90
N ASP A 103 -7.68 10.04 2.24
CA ASP A 103 -8.98 9.63 2.77
C ASP A 103 -8.87 8.82 4.07
N SER A 104 -7.76 8.08 4.23
CA SER A 104 -7.55 7.20 5.39
C SER A 104 -6.95 7.92 6.61
N PHE A 105 -6.08 8.90 6.39
CA PHE A 105 -5.33 9.59 7.46
C PHE A 105 -5.73 11.05 7.61
N GLY A 106 -6.24 11.67 6.55
CA GLY A 106 -6.75 13.03 6.51
C GLY A 106 -7.87 13.19 7.52
N HIS A 107 -7.55 13.80 8.64
CA HIS A 107 -8.56 14.26 9.57
C HIS A 107 -9.05 15.60 9.05
N ALA A 108 -10.31 15.67 8.62
CA ALA A 108 -10.98 16.92 8.20
C ALA A 108 -10.86 18.05 9.24
N ARG A 109 -10.48 17.73 10.48
CA ARG A 109 -10.27 18.66 11.59
C ARG A 109 -8.86 19.27 11.68
N THR A 110 -7.83 18.71 11.04
CA THR A 110 -6.42 19.09 11.29
C THR A 110 -5.66 19.64 10.10
N ASP A 111 -6.31 19.88 8.95
CA ASP A 111 -5.68 20.53 7.77
C ASP A 111 -4.31 19.88 7.43
N ARG A 112 -4.28 18.54 7.47
CA ARG A 112 -3.10 17.72 7.15
C ARG A 112 -3.31 17.10 5.79
N HIS A 113 -2.46 17.45 4.83
CA HIS A 113 -2.58 17.01 3.44
C HIS A 113 -1.39 16.15 3.01
N ILE A 114 -1.67 15.17 2.17
CA ILE A 114 -0.70 14.34 1.47
C ILE A 114 -0.53 14.90 0.06
N LEU A 115 0.64 15.47 -0.19
CA LEU A 115 0.95 16.15 -1.44
C LEU A 115 1.85 15.25 -2.28
N VAL A 116 1.38 14.88 -3.47
CA VAL A 116 2.11 14.00 -4.38
C VAL A 116 2.60 14.76 -5.62
N GLU A 117 3.91 14.91 -5.73
CA GLU A 117 4.60 15.50 -6.87
C GLU A 117 5.40 14.42 -7.59
N ALA A 118 4.85 13.86 -8.66
CA ALA A 118 5.46 12.72 -9.34
C ALA A 118 5.76 13.00 -10.82
N GLY A 119 7.05 12.92 -11.16
CA GLY A 119 7.57 12.95 -12.53
C GLY A 119 7.39 11.64 -13.28
N ASP A 120 7.68 11.66 -14.58
CA ASP A 120 7.45 10.51 -15.47
C ASP A 120 8.52 9.43 -15.26
N VAL A 121 8.14 8.40 -14.51
CA VAL A 121 8.94 7.21 -14.23
C VAL A 121 8.05 5.99 -14.39
N ALA A 122 8.54 4.99 -15.11
CA ALA A 122 7.89 3.70 -15.25
C ALA A 122 8.80 2.60 -14.70
N VAL A 123 8.25 1.69 -13.89
CA VAL A 123 8.99 0.57 -13.29
C VAL A 123 8.27 -0.75 -13.51
N SER A 124 8.91 -1.86 -13.11
CA SER A 124 8.24 -3.16 -13.14
C SER A 124 7.05 -3.20 -12.17
N PRO A 125 6.07 -4.08 -12.41
CA PRO A 125 5.01 -4.41 -11.45
C PRO A 125 5.47 -4.66 -10.02
N GLU A 126 6.53 -5.44 -9.89
CA GLU A 126 7.07 -5.85 -8.62
C GLU A 126 7.63 -4.63 -7.88
N ASP A 127 8.43 -3.82 -8.57
CA ASP A 127 8.99 -2.58 -8.00
C ASP A 127 7.89 -1.60 -7.61
N ALA A 128 6.87 -1.41 -8.45
CA ALA A 128 5.76 -0.52 -8.14
C ALA A 128 5.01 -0.95 -6.88
N SER A 129 4.82 -2.26 -6.70
CA SER A 129 4.14 -2.82 -5.51
C SER A 129 4.98 -2.57 -4.25
N LEU A 130 6.29 -2.81 -4.34
CA LEU A 130 7.23 -2.55 -3.25
C LEU A 130 7.28 -1.06 -2.88
N LEU A 131 7.34 -0.17 -3.88
CA LEU A 131 7.33 1.28 -3.68
C LEU A 131 6.01 1.76 -3.07
N GLY A 132 4.88 1.19 -3.46
CA GLY A 132 3.59 1.51 -2.86
C GLY A 132 3.51 1.16 -1.39
N VAL A 133 3.94 -0.05 -1.03
CA VAL A 133 4.02 -0.48 0.37
C VAL A 133 4.96 0.43 1.16
N LEU A 134 6.12 0.78 0.60
CA LEU A 134 7.06 1.71 1.21
C LEU A 134 6.43 3.08 1.47
N VAL A 135 5.73 3.66 0.49
CA VAL A 135 5.03 4.95 0.65
C VAL A 135 3.94 4.86 1.72
N CYS A 136 3.15 3.79 1.75
CA CYS A 136 2.16 3.56 2.82
C CYS A 136 2.80 3.59 4.21
N GLU A 137 3.95 2.94 4.39
CA GLU A 137 4.67 2.93 5.66
C GLU A 137 5.18 4.31 6.06
N LEU A 138 5.85 4.99 5.13
CA LEU A 138 6.47 6.29 5.40
C LEU A 138 5.42 7.36 5.68
N VAL A 139 4.39 7.45 4.84
CA VAL A 139 3.28 8.39 5.02
C VAL A 139 2.50 8.06 6.28
N GLY A 140 2.19 6.78 6.52
CA GLY A 140 1.49 6.35 7.72
C GLY A 140 2.25 6.67 9.00
N ASN A 141 3.59 6.51 9.00
CA ASN A 141 4.43 6.91 10.14
C ASN A 141 4.44 8.43 10.34
N ALA A 142 4.55 9.21 9.27
CA ALA A 142 4.49 10.66 9.36
C ALA A 142 3.15 11.14 9.92
N CYS A 143 2.02 10.63 9.41
CA CYS A 143 0.69 10.98 9.90
C CYS A 143 0.47 10.60 11.37
N LYS A 144 1.05 9.48 11.83
CA LYS A 144 0.91 9.01 13.22
C LYS A 144 1.85 9.70 14.21
N TYR A 145 3.06 10.05 13.79
CA TYR A 145 4.14 10.36 14.72
C TYR A 145 4.86 11.70 14.46
N ALA A 146 4.82 12.24 13.23
CA ALA A 146 5.52 13.49 12.93
C ALA A 146 4.82 14.71 13.55
N TYR A 147 3.48 14.70 13.59
CA TYR A 147 2.68 15.82 14.06
C TYR A 147 1.94 15.50 15.36
N ALA A 148 1.75 16.49 16.22
CA ALA A 148 0.82 16.38 17.35
C ALA A 148 -0.63 16.20 16.83
N SER A 149 -1.52 15.64 17.66
CA SER A 149 -2.88 15.26 17.24
C SER A 149 -3.68 16.41 16.63
N ASP A 150 -3.45 17.65 17.07
CA ASP A 150 -4.11 18.89 16.65
C ASP A 150 -3.25 19.78 15.73
N ALA A 151 -2.00 19.39 15.48
CA ALA A 151 -1.09 20.15 14.65
C ALA A 151 -1.39 19.96 13.16
N ARG A 152 -1.37 21.08 12.43
CA ARG A 152 -1.37 21.10 10.96
C ARG A 152 -0.03 20.63 10.42
N GLY A 153 -0.03 20.15 9.18
CA GLY A 153 1.20 19.79 8.50
C GLY A 153 0.98 18.82 7.35
N ASN A 154 1.83 18.93 6.34
CA ASN A 154 1.72 18.13 5.14
C ASN A 154 2.74 17.00 5.12
N VAL A 155 2.42 15.93 4.41
CA VAL A 155 3.40 14.91 4.04
C VAL A 155 3.60 15.01 2.53
N HIS A 156 4.82 15.28 2.09
CA HIS A 156 5.16 15.42 0.69
C HIS A 156 5.78 14.12 0.17
N VAL A 157 5.17 13.53 -0.84
CA VAL A 157 5.72 12.41 -1.61
C VAL A 157 6.22 12.97 -2.94
N ARG A 158 7.53 12.92 -3.17
CA ARG A 158 8.13 13.39 -4.42
C ARG A 158 8.77 12.25 -5.19
N LEU A 159 8.50 12.17 -6.48
CA LEU A 159 9.17 11.23 -7.38
C LEU A 159 9.82 12.00 -8.52
N THR A 160 11.11 11.82 -8.69
CA THR A 160 11.89 12.44 -9.75
C THR A 160 12.70 11.37 -10.52
N PRO A 161 12.86 11.50 -11.85
CA PRO A 161 13.83 10.70 -12.58
C PRO A 161 15.24 10.94 -12.04
N ALA A 162 16.05 9.89 -11.98
CA ALA A 162 17.46 9.97 -11.63
C ALA A 162 18.33 9.53 -12.82
N GLU A 163 19.65 9.64 -12.68
CA GLU A 163 20.59 9.26 -13.74
C GLU A 163 20.43 7.81 -14.18
N ARG A 164 20.78 7.53 -15.45
CA ARG A 164 20.78 6.18 -16.05
C ARG A 164 19.42 5.49 -15.99
N GLY A 165 18.33 6.25 -16.13
CA GLY A 165 16.97 5.74 -16.05
C GLY A 165 16.52 5.42 -14.62
N GLY A 166 17.29 5.81 -13.60
CA GLY A 166 16.96 5.68 -12.19
C GLY A 166 15.73 6.48 -11.77
N TYR A 167 15.36 6.32 -10.50
CA TYR A 167 14.36 7.16 -9.87
C TYR A 167 14.79 7.53 -8.46
N ARG A 168 14.31 8.69 -8.01
CA ARG A 168 14.47 9.17 -6.65
C ARG A 168 13.10 9.45 -6.05
N LEU A 169 12.77 8.66 -5.03
CA LEU A 169 11.55 8.79 -4.24
C LEU A 169 11.90 9.48 -2.92
N GLU A 170 11.16 10.53 -2.58
CA GLU A 170 11.23 11.19 -1.28
C GLU A 170 9.89 11.11 -0.56
N VAL A 171 9.93 10.93 0.75
CA VAL A 171 8.80 11.21 1.64
C VAL A 171 9.28 12.15 2.74
N GLU A 172 8.69 13.34 2.80
CA GLU A 172 9.09 14.42 3.70
C GLU A 172 7.91 14.87 4.57
N ASP A 173 8.15 14.99 5.87
CA ASP A 173 7.30 15.71 6.82
C ASP A 173 8.04 16.94 7.37
N ARG A 174 7.29 17.85 7.99
CA ARG A 174 7.80 19.05 8.70
C ARG A 174 7.51 18.98 10.20
N GLY A 175 7.46 17.77 10.74
CA GLY A 175 7.09 17.50 12.12
C GLY A 175 8.26 17.53 13.10
N LEU A 176 8.17 16.71 14.15
CA LEU A 176 9.12 16.63 15.26
C LEU A 176 10.51 16.07 14.87
N GLY A 177 10.68 15.59 13.64
CA GLY A 177 11.93 14.98 13.17
C GLY A 177 12.10 13.51 13.56
N ARG A 178 13.14 12.88 13.02
CA ARG A 178 13.32 11.42 13.05
C ARG A 178 13.50 10.87 14.46
N ASP A 179 14.20 11.59 15.34
CA ASP A 179 14.41 11.13 16.72
C ASP A 179 13.08 11.08 17.48
N GLY A 180 12.17 12.02 17.22
CA GLY A 180 10.81 11.99 17.76
C GLY A 180 9.96 10.84 17.19
N MET A 181 10.16 10.49 15.92
CA MET A 181 9.44 9.37 15.27
C MET A 181 10.00 7.99 15.63
N THR A 182 11.32 7.82 15.73
CA THR A 182 11.95 6.51 16.01
C THR A 182 11.64 6.02 17.43
N VAL A 183 11.45 6.93 18.39
CA VAL A 183 10.96 6.61 19.73
C VAL A 183 9.51 6.09 19.72
N ARG A 184 8.72 6.46 18.71
CA ARG A 184 7.27 6.16 18.62
C ARG A 184 6.91 5.15 17.52
N GLY A 185 7.83 4.88 16.60
CA GLY A 185 7.66 4.00 15.46
C GLY A 185 7.79 2.52 15.83
N THR A 186 7.29 1.65 14.95
CA THR A 186 7.35 0.20 15.17
C THR A 186 8.63 -0.41 14.61
N GLN A 187 9.18 -1.41 15.30
CA GLN A 187 10.32 -2.20 14.81
C GLN A 187 9.99 -2.92 13.49
N PHE A 188 8.72 -3.28 13.29
CA PHE A 188 8.26 -3.92 12.06
C PHE A 188 8.37 -2.98 10.86
N GLY A 189 7.89 -1.73 10.97
CA GLY A 189 7.95 -0.76 9.87
C GLY A 189 9.38 -0.49 9.41
N THR A 190 10.33 -0.40 10.35
CA THR A 190 11.75 -0.20 10.03
C THR A 190 12.33 -1.38 9.25
N ARG A 191 12.09 -2.62 9.71
CA ARG A 191 12.54 -3.84 9.00
C ARG A 191 11.90 -3.99 7.62
N LEU A 192 10.65 -3.55 7.46
CA LEU A 192 9.96 -3.58 6.19
C LEU A 192 10.60 -2.61 5.19
N ILE A 193 10.95 -1.39 5.62
CA ILE A 193 11.66 -0.40 4.79
C ILE A 193 13.01 -0.96 4.33
N GLU A 194 13.78 -1.53 5.25
CA GLU A 194 15.09 -2.17 4.96
C GLU A 194 14.93 -3.30 3.92
N SER A 195 14.02 -4.24 4.16
CA SER A 195 13.80 -5.36 3.25
C SER A 195 13.32 -4.93 1.86
N ILE A 196 12.51 -3.88 1.77
CA ILE A 196 12.06 -3.33 0.49
C ILE A 196 13.24 -2.68 -0.25
N ALA A 197 14.06 -1.88 0.42
CA ALA A 197 15.22 -1.26 -0.21
C ALA A 197 16.20 -2.30 -0.78
N ASP A 198 16.45 -3.38 -0.02
CA ASP A 198 17.28 -4.50 -0.45
C ASP A 198 16.72 -5.19 -1.70
N ARG A 199 15.41 -5.48 -1.71
CA ARG A 199 14.73 -6.12 -2.87
C ARG A 199 14.77 -5.25 -4.11
N LEU A 200 14.64 -3.94 -3.95
CA LEU A 200 14.75 -2.97 -5.04
C LEU A 200 16.20 -2.74 -5.50
N GLY A 201 17.20 -3.29 -4.79
CA GLY A 201 18.61 -2.96 -5.00
C GLY A 201 18.88 -1.45 -4.89
N ALA A 202 18.10 -0.76 -4.07
CA ALA A 202 18.11 0.68 -3.91
C ALA A 202 19.00 1.10 -2.73
N VAL A 203 19.47 2.34 -2.77
CA VAL A 203 20.10 2.97 -1.60
C VAL A 203 19.11 3.96 -1.00
N TYR A 204 19.08 4.04 0.32
CA TYR A 204 18.25 5.01 1.01
C TYR A 204 19.02 5.77 2.09
N ALA A 205 18.52 6.94 2.41
CA ALA A 205 19.02 7.78 3.48
C ALA A 205 17.84 8.43 4.23
N TRP A 206 18.10 8.71 5.49
CA TRP A 206 17.23 9.56 6.30
C TRP A 206 17.95 10.88 6.53
N GLU A 207 17.28 11.98 6.19
CA GLU A 207 17.78 13.33 6.28
C GLU A 207 16.93 14.16 7.25
N ASP A 208 17.56 15.09 7.93
CA ASP A 208 16.88 16.11 8.73
C ASP A 208 16.32 17.20 7.80
N ALA A 209 14.99 17.37 7.79
CA ALA A 209 14.30 18.31 6.91
C ALA A 209 14.20 19.74 7.51
N ARG A 210 14.60 19.94 8.77
CA ARG A 210 14.67 21.24 9.48
C ARG A 210 13.49 22.19 9.21
N PRO A 211 12.32 21.99 9.86
CA PRO A 211 12.01 20.89 10.78
C PRO A 211 11.55 19.63 10.03
N GLY A 212 11.52 18.49 10.73
CA GLY A 212 10.93 17.25 10.24
C GLY A 212 11.92 16.23 9.71
N THR A 213 11.38 15.23 9.02
CA THR A 213 12.15 14.10 8.50
C THR A 213 11.97 14.00 7.00
N ARG A 214 13.06 13.71 6.29
CA ARG A 214 13.00 13.30 4.89
C ARG A 214 13.59 11.91 4.74
N PHE A 215 12.80 10.99 4.21
CA PHE A 215 13.30 9.74 3.66
C PHE A 215 13.60 9.92 2.19
N VAL A 216 14.77 9.47 1.75
CA VAL A 216 15.19 9.49 0.34
C VAL A 216 15.57 8.08 -0.07
N LEU A 217 14.99 7.57 -1.15
CA LEU A 217 15.38 6.32 -1.78
C LEU A 217 15.73 6.56 -3.24
N VAL A 218 16.91 6.09 -3.64
CA VAL A 218 17.40 6.13 -5.02
C VAL A 218 17.47 4.69 -5.53
N GLY A 219 16.57 4.39 -6.47
CA GLY A 219 16.50 3.11 -7.15
C GLY A 219 16.94 3.21 -8.60
N ARG A 220 17.23 2.05 -9.19
CA ARG A 220 17.43 1.95 -10.64
C ARG A 220 16.05 1.82 -11.29
N GLY A 221 15.82 2.50 -12.40
CA GLY A 221 14.71 2.11 -13.26
C GLY A 221 15.14 0.93 -14.11
N ALA A 222 14.15 0.21 -14.63
CA ALA A 222 14.37 -0.90 -15.55
C ALA A 222 14.80 -0.44 -16.94
#